data_AF-A4ESQ1-F1
#
_entry.id   AF-A4ESQ1-F1
#
_cell.length_a   1.000
_cell.length_b   1.000
_cell.length_c   1.000
_cell.angle_alpha   90.00
_cell.angle_beta   90.00
_cell.angle_gamma   90.00
#
_symmetry.space_group_name_H-M   'P 1'
#
loop_
_entity.id
_entity.type
_entity.pdbx_description
1 polymer ?
#
loop_
_entity_poly.entity_id
_entity_poly.type
_entity_poly.pdbx_seq_one_letter_code
_entity_poly.pdbx_strand_id
1 'polypeptide(L)'
;MIDFEQLRIANVVRQMEWPGNEEADLAFRALEVADEAGEVMGAIKKLERARRGIAGSTLDLQDVAEELGDTMIALDLLANEIKCGPDEFAPSVELQASQSVQPVMEQALILDNMVGDLSFAAFLLLAAMSAEGDELKPREHVIQCMSRVLASLSGISETLGIDLGQAVAAKFNKTSERYGMATRFETARRPPSGALRND
;
A
#
# COMPACT_ATOMS: atom_id res chain seq x y z
N MET A 1 -6.01 -6.17 -10.98
CA MET A 1 -5.72 -4.71 -10.99
C MET A 1 -6.53 -4.12 -9.87
N ILE A 2 -5.92 -3.29 -9.04
CA ILE A 2 -6.63 -2.59 -7.97
C ILE A 2 -7.43 -1.46 -8.61
N ASP A 3 -8.70 -1.38 -8.25
CA ASP A 3 -9.53 -0.22 -8.52
C ASP A 3 -9.46 0.68 -7.29
N PHE A 4 -8.65 1.75 -7.38
CA PHE A 4 -8.42 2.66 -6.26
C PHE A 4 -9.67 3.47 -5.89
N GLU A 5 -10.57 3.71 -6.84
CA GLU A 5 -11.84 4.36 -6.55
C GLU A 5 -12.71 3.45 -5.68
N GLN A 6 -12.84 2.17 -6.06
CA GLN A 6 -13.57 1.19 -5.26
C GLN A 6 -12.92 0.93 -3.90
N LEU A 7 -11.59 0.89 -3.83
CA LEU A 7 -10.86 0.77 -2.57
C LEU A 7 -11.15 1.99 -1.67
N ARG A 8 -11.08 3.21 -2.21
CA ARG A 8 -11.39 4.44 -1.47
C ARG A 8 -12.80 4.42 -0.91
N ILE A 9 -13.78 4.03 -1.72
CA ILE A 9 -15.18 3.90 -1.28
C ILE A 9 -15.28 2.89 -0.14
N ALA A 10 -14.71 1.69 -0.30
CA ALA A 10 -14.76 0.65 0.72
C ALA A 10 -14.06 1.08 2.01
N ASN A 11 -12.89 1.73 1.92
CA ASN A 11 -12.18 2.27 3.08
C ASN A 11 -13.02 3.32 3.82
N VAL A 12 -13.55 4.33 3.11
CA VAL A 12 -14.39 5.37 3.72
C VAL A 12 -15.58 4.75 4.46
N VAL A 13 -16.25 3.76 3.85
CA VAL A 13 -17.39 3.09 4.51
C VAL A 13 -16.95 2.27 5.72
N ARG A 14 -15.89 1.48 5.59
CA ARG A 14 -15.37 0.65 6.69
C ARG A 14 -14.88 1.51 7.86
N GLN A 15 -14.26 2.66 7.60
CA GLN A 15 -13.78 3.54 8.66
C GLN A 15 -14.92 4.17 9.48
N MET A 16 -16.15 4.23 8.96
CA MET A 16 -17.33 4.61 9.75
C MET A 16 -17.74 3.52 10.75
N GLU A 17 -17.36 2.26 10.51
CA GLU A 17 -17.63 1.13 11.40
C GLU A 17 -16.48 0.89 12.39
N TRP A 18 -15.32 1.50 12.14
CA TRP A 18 -14.08 1.22 12.85
C TRP A 18 -14.00 1.99 14.18
N PRO A 19 -13.97 1.32 15.34
CA PRO A 19 -13.90 2.00 16.63
C PRO A 19 -12.60 2.81 16.79
N GLY A 20 -12.71 4.09 17.18
CA GLY A 20 -11.57 4.96 17.41
C GLY A 20 -10.95 5.56 16.15
N ASN A 21 -11.57 5.37 14.98
CA ASN A 21 -11.09 5.95 13.72
C ASN A 21 -11.03 7.49 13.76
N GLU A 22 -11.89 8.12 14.54
CA GLU A 22 -11.92 9.57 14.75
C GLU A 22 -10.65 10.15 15.37
N GLU A 23 -9.82 9.33 16.01
CA GLU A 23 -8.55 9.73 16.63
C GLU A 23 -7.34 9.54 15.69
N ALA A 24 -7.55 8.96 14.49
CA ALA A 24 -6.47 8.64 13.57
C ALA A 24 -6.13 9.85 12.67
N ASP A 25 -5.20 10.67 13.13
CA ASP A 25 -4.71 11.85 12.42
C ASP A 25 -3.68 11.54 11.31
N LEU A 26 -3.22 12.59 10.61
CA LEU A 26 -2.18 12.49 9.58
C LEU A 26 -0.89 11.79 10.05
N ALA A 27 -0.44 12.06 11.28
CA ALA A 27 0.77 11.44 11.81
C ALA A 27 0.55 9.93 12.01
N PHE A 28 -0.62 9.56 12.55
CA PHE A 28 -1.02 8.17 12.71
C PHE A 28 -1.10 7.45 11.36
N ARG A 29 -1.75 8.04 10.35
CA ARG A 29 -1.84 7.44 9.00
C ARG A 29 -0.48 7.27 8.33
N ALA A 30 0.42 8.22 8.50
CA ALA A 30 1.78 8.09 7.99
C ALA A 30 2.57 6.97 8.69
N LEU A 31 2.37 6.81 10.01
CA LEU A 31 2.98 5.73 10.79
C LEU A 31 2.40 4.37 10.43
N GLU A 32 1.09 4.25 10.18
CA GLU A 32 0.48 3.01 9.67
C GLU A 32 1.16 2.56 8.37
N VAL A 33 1.34 3.45 7.40
CA VAL A 33 2.04 3.08 6.15
C VAL A 33 3.45 2.58 6.42
N ALA A 34 4.17 3.21 7.36
CA ALA A 34 5.52 2.80 7.72
C ALA A 34 5.58 1.45 8.43
N ASP A 35 4.64 1.19 9.34
CA ASP A 35 4.54 -0.07 10.08
C ASP A 35 4.22 -1.23 9.11
N GLU A 36 3.18 -1.09 8.31
CA GLU A 36 2.74 -2.12 7.36
C GLU A 36 3.81 -2.42 6.29
N ALA A 37 4.49 -1.38 5.77
CA ALA A 37 5.61 -1.59 4.86
C ALA A 37 6.80 -2.27 5.55
N GLY A 38 7.02 -1.98 6.84
CA GLY A 38 7.94 -2.70 7.71
C GLY A 38 7.61 -4.18 7.81
N GLU A 39 6.33 -4.52 7.90
CA GLU A 39 5.84 -5.91 7.89
C GLU A 39 6.11 -6.60 6.55
N VAL A 40 5.89 -5.92 5.41
CA VAL A 40 6.26 -6.42 4.07
C VAL A 40 7.76 -6.77 4.02
N MET A 41 8.63 -5.85 4.44
CA MET A 41 10.08 -6.08 4.45
C MET A 41 10.46 -7.23 5.40
N GLY A 42 9.80 -7.30 6.55
CA GLY A 42 9.93 -8.38 7.53
C GLY A 42 9.54 -9.74 6.94
N ALA A 43 8.44 -9.80 6.20
CA ALA A 43 7.92 -10.99 5.55
C ALA A 43 8.83 -11.46 4.42
N ILE A 44 9.26 -10.56 3.52
CA ILE A 44 10.23 -10.86 2.45
C ILE A 44 11.52 -11.45 3.03
N LYS A 45 12.07 -10.82 4.08
CA LYS A 45 13.27 -11.33 4.77
C LYS A 45 13.06 -12.74 5.32
N LYS A 46 11.90 -13.03 5.91
CA LYS A 46 11.57 -14.35 6.50
C LYS A 46 11.29 -15.41 5.41
N LEU A 47 10.72 -15.02 4.27
CA LEU A 47 10.57 -15.86 3.09
C LEU A 47 11.94 -16.25 2.51
N GLU A 48 12.82 -15.27 2.32
CA GLU A 48 14.17 -15.50 1.81
C GLU A 48 15.03 -16.30 2.79
N ARG A 49 14.84 -16.11 4.08
CA ARG A 49 15.43 -16.97 5.12
C ARG A 49 15.07 -18.44 4.89
N ALA A 50 13.78 -18.75 4.65
CA ALA A 50 13.32 -20.10 4.37
C ALA A 50 13.97 -20.67 3.09
N ARG A 51 13.95 -19.89 2.00
CA ARG A 51 14.55 -20.27 0.70
C ARG A 51 16.05 -20.55 0.78
N ARG A 52 16.76 -19.85 1.68
CA ARG A 52 18.22 -19.94 1.84
C ARG A 52 18.66 -20.90 2.96
N GLY A 53 17.74 -21.48 3.71
CA GLY A 53 18.06 -22.35 4.84
C GLY A 53 18.76 -21.61 6.01
N ILE A 54 18.48 -20.31 6.17
CA ILE A 54 19.04 -19.51 7.27
C ILE A 54 18.20 -19.77 8.54
N ALA A 55 18.85 -19.93 9.71
CA ALA A 55 18.15 -20.19 10.97
C ALA A 55 17.22 -19.02 11.41
N GLY A 56 16.07 -19.35 11.99
CA GLY A 56 15.09 -18.40 12.55
C GLY A 56 13.65 -18.66 12.09
N SER A 57 12.71 -17.80 12.50
CA SER A 57 11.30 -17.90 12.08
C SER A 57 11.13 -17.68 10.58
N THR A 58 10.30 -18.46 9.91
CA THR A 58 10.05 -18.34 8.46
C THR A 58 8.62 -17.91 8.20
N LEU A 59 8.38 -17.35 7.02
CA LEU A 59 7.06 -17.03 6.47
C LEU A 59 7.05 -17.48 5.01
N ASP A 60 5.88 -17.53 4.41
CA ASP A 60 5.67 -17.92 3.01
C ASP A 60 5.21 -16.75 2.12
N LEU A 61 4.84 -17.05 0.88
CA LEU A 61 4.39 -16.04 -0.09
C LEU A 61 3.03 -15.43 0.28
N GLN A 62 2.16 -16.20 0.95
CA GLN A 62 0.86 -15.71 1.37
C GLN A 62 1.02 -14.66 2.47
N ASP A 63 1.96 -14.87 3.40
CA ASP A 63 2.29 -13.88 4.42
C ASP A 63 2.76 -12.56 3.78
N VAL A 64 3.62 -12.61 2.75
CA VAL A 64 4.03 -11.39 2.03
C VAL A 64 2.83 -10.72 1.34
N ALA A 65 1.93 -11.50 0.74
CA ALA A 65 0.73 -10.97 0.12
C ALA A 65 -0.19 -10.27 1.13
N GLU A 66 -0.35 -10.81 2.34
CA GLU A 66 -1.14 -10.18 3.39
C GLU A 66 -0.61 -8.78 3.76
N GLU A 67 0.71 -8.63 3.93
CA GLU A 67 1.27 -7.32 4.33
C GLU A 67 1.32 -6.34 3.16
N LEU A 68 1.48 -6.82 1.92
CA LEU A 68 1.30 -5.98 0.73
C LEU A 68 -0.13 -5.43 0.68
N GLY A 69 -1.13 -6.27 1.02
CA GLY A 69 -2.53 -5.88 1.11
C GLY A 69 -2.77 -4.78 2.14
N ASP A 70 -2.23 -4.94 3.36
CA ASP A 70 -2.37 -3.93 4.41
C ASP A 70 -1.66 -2.62 4.06
N THR A 71 -0.44 -2.69 3.53
CA THR A 71 0.31 -1.47 3.14
C THR A 71 -0.46 -0.67 2.09
N MET A 72 -1.08 -1.33 1.11
CA MET A 72 -1.91 -0.69 0.10
C MET A 72 -3.17 -0.04 0.68
N ILE A 73 -3.80 -0.67 1.67
CA ILE A 73 -4.96 -0.13 2.40
C ILE A 73 -4.55 1.11 3.20
N ALA A 74 -3.46 1.03 3.95
CA ALA A 74 -2.91 2.14 4.72
C ALA A 74 -2.52 3.32 3.83
N LEU A 75 -1.94 3.05 2.65
CA LEU A 75 -1.56 4.09 1.69
C LEU A 75 -2.79 4.87 1.19
N ASP A 76 -3.91 4.18 0.91
CA ASP A 76 -5.15 4.86 0.53
C ASP A 76 -5.79 5.64 1.70
N LEU A 77 -5.68 5.15 2.93
CA LEU A 77 -6.15 5.87 4.12
C LEU A 77 -5.36 7.18 4.32
N LEU A 78 -4.03 7.14 4.17
CA LEU A 78 -3.19 8.35 4.16
C LEU A 78 -3.57 9.28 3.01
N ALA A 79 -3.83 8.74 1.82
CA ALA A 79 -4.27 9.54 0.67
C ALA A 79 -5.57 10.29 0.99
N ASN A 80 -6.53 9.61 1.61
CA ASN A 80 -7.80 10.20 2.01
C ASN A 80 -7.62 11.31 3.05
N GLU A 81 -6.74 11.09 4.04
CA GLU A 81 -6.43 12.07 5.10
C GLU A 81 -5.88 13.38 4.54
N ILE A 82 -5.00 13.31 3.54
CA ILE A 82 -4.46 14.50 2.86
C ILE A 82 -5.35 15.01 1.72
N LYS A 83 -6.57 14.48 1.57
CA LYS A 83 -7.53 14.83 0.51
C LYS A 83 -6.93 14.65 -0.90
N CYS A 84 -6.17 13.58 -1.09
CA CYS A 84 -5.63 13.14 -2.38
C CYS A 84 -6.65 12.20 -3.05
N GLY A 85 -7.06 12.55 -4.27
CA GLY A 85 -7.92 11.72 -5.09
C GLY A 85 -7.26 10.39 -5.49
N PRO A 86 -8.04 9.35 -5.79
CA PRO A 86 -7.51 8.02 -6.16
C PRO A 86 -6.50 8.03 -7.33
N ASP A 87 -6.68 8.93 -8.29
CA ASP A 87 -5.82 9.02 -9.48
C ASP A 87 -4.58 9.91 -9.28
N GLU A 88 -4.57 10.78 -8.25
CA GLU A 88 -3.52 11.79 -8.05
C GLU A 88 -2.15 11.18 -7.71
N PHE A 89 -2.12 9.99 -7.10
CA PHE A 89 -0.88 9.31 -6.71
C PHE A 89 -0.55 8.07 -7.56
N ALA A 90 -1.29 7.83 -8.64
CA ALA A 90 -0.98 6.77 -9.58
C ALA A 90 0.44 6.96 -10.16
N PRO A 91 1.30 5.93 -10.15
CA PRO A 91 2.66 6.06 -10.63
C PRO A 91 2.72 6.21 -12.14
N SER A 92 3.69 6.99 -12.62
CA SER A 92 3.96 7.09 -14.05
C SER A 92 4.46 5.75 -14.60
N VAL A 93 4.22 5.52 -15.89
CA VAL A 93 4.61 4.28 -16.59
C VAL A 93 6.12 4.05 -16.49
N GLU A 94 6.91 5.12 -16.57
CA GLU A 94 8.37 5.07 -16.47
C GLU A 94 8.83 4.63 -15.07
N LEU A 95 8.17 5.16 -14.02
CA LEU A 95 8.46 4.81 -12.65
C LEU A 95 8.16 3.33 -12.39
N GLN A 96 7.02 2.83 -12.89
CA GLN A 96 6.65 1.41 -12.79
C GLN A 96 7.67 0.50 -13.49
N ALA A 97 8.06 0.83 -14.72
CA ALA A 97 9.00 0.02 -15.50
C ALA A 97 10.39 -0.10 -14.85
N SER A 98 10.80 0.89 -14.05
CA SER A 98 12.11 0.89 -13.38
C SER A 98 12.22 -0.09 -12.21
N GLN A 99 11.10 -0.52 -11.62
CA GLN A 99 11.08 -1.28 -10.37
C GLN A 99 11.17 -2.81 -10.56
N SER A 100 10.72 -3.35 -11.70
CA SER A 100 10.54 -4.80 -11.90
C SER A 100 11.81 -5.59 -12.26
N VAL A 101 12.98 -4.93 -12.32
CA VAL A 101 14.23 -5.55 -12.80
C VAL A 101 15.12 -6.06 -11.66
N GLN A 102 14.90 -5.60 -10.43
CA GLN A 102 15.76 -5.91 -9.28
C GLN A 102 15.34 -7.21 -8.59
N PRO A 103 16.23 -7.93 -7.88
CA PRO A 103 15.80 -9.01 -7.01
C PRO A 103 15.00 -8.49 -5.80
N VAL A 104 14.15 -9.34 -5.21
CA VAL A 104 13.14 -8.91 -4.22
C VAL A 104 13.73 -8.31 -2.93
N MET A 105 14.93 -8.72 -2.55
CA MET A 105 15.59 -8.16 -1.36
C MET A 105 16.06 -6.72 -1.59
N GLU A 106 16.56 -6.42 -2.79
CA GLU A 106 16.94 -5.08 -3.20
C GLU A 106 15.70 -4.19 -3.33
N GLN A 107 14.59 -4.73 -3.83
CA GLN A 107 13.32 -4.01 -3.84
C GLN A 107 12.80 -3.70 -2.42
N ALA A 108 12.97 -4.62 -1.46
CA ALA A 108 12.64 -4.36 -0.06
C ALA A 108 13.49 -3.22 0.54
N LEU A 109 14.77 -3.12 0.19
CA LEU A 109 15.62 -1.98 0.61
C LEU A 109 15.20 -0.66 -0.05
N ILE A 110 14.74 -0.71 -1.31
CA ILE A 110 14.20 0.46 -2.00
C ILE A 110 12.90 0.91 -1.32
N LEU A 111 12.01 -0.03 -0.95
CA LEU A 111 10.79 0.26 -0.21
C LEU A 111 11.10 0.96 1.12
N ASP A 112 12.07 0.46 1.89
CA ASP A 112 12.54 1.09 3.15
C ASP A 112 12.88 2.57 2.96
N ASN A 113 13.69 2.87 1.94
CA ASN A 113 14.08 4.23 1.63
C ASN A 113 12.88 5.11 1.22
N MET A 114 12.00 4.60 0.37
CA MET A 114 10.82 5.34 -0.10
C MET A 114 9.83 5.62 1.03
N VAL A 115 9.66 4.70 1.96
CA VAL A 115 8.82 4.87 3.16
C VAL A 115 9.44 5.86 4.13
N GLY A 116 10.78 5.87 4.26
CA GLY A 116 11.50 6.92 4.98
C GLY A 116 11.28 8.31 4.38
N ASP A 117 11.40 8.43 3.06
CA ASP A 117 11.10 9.68 2.32
C ASP A 117 9.64 10.13 2.54
N LEU A 118 8.68 9.19 2.49
CA LEU A 118 7.26 9.46 2.75
C LEU A 118 7.02 9.95 4.18
N SER A 119 7.63 9.28 5.17
CA SER A 119 7.53 9.66 6.58
C SER A 119 8.09 11.07 6.81
N PHE A 120 9.21 11.40 6.17
CA PHE A 120 9.78 12.74 6.24
C PHE A 120 8.90 13.79 5.54
N ALA A 121 8.32 13.46 4.39
CA ALA A 121 7.37 14.34 3.70
C ALA A 121 6.13 14.63 4.55
N ALA A 122 5.57 13.61 5.22
CA ALA A 122 4.45 13.77 6.14
C ALA A 122 4.81 14.67 7.33
N PHE A 123 6.02 14.52 7.90
CA PHE A 123 6.53 15.44 8.92
C PHE A 123 6.60 16.89 8.43
N LEU A 124 7.08 17.14 7.21
CA LEU A 124 7.13 18.49 6.64
C LEU A 124 5.74 19.09 6.42
N LEU A 125 4.75 18.27 6.03
CA LEU A 125 3.36 18.70 5.92
C LEU A 125 2.78 19.07 7.29
N LEU A 126 2.98 18.25 8.32
CA LEU A 126 2.56 18.55 9.69
C LEU A 126 3.18 19.86 10.21
N ALA A 127 4.47 20.10 9.91
CA ALA A 127 5.15 21.33 10.27
C ALA A 127 4.55 22.56 9.55
N ALA A 128 4.19 22.42 8.28
CA ALA A 128 3.55 23.49 7.51
C ALA A 128 2.15 23.83 8.03
N MET A 129 1.34 22.82 8.35
CA MET A 129 0.01 22.96 8.98
C MET A 129 0.10 23.69 10.32
N SER A 130 1.15 23.41 11.10
CA SER A 130 1.38 24.03 12.41
C SER A 130 1.86 25.49 12.33
N ALA A 131 2.44 25.89 11.19
CA ALA A 131 3.06 27.21 11.00
C ALA A 131 2.15 28.21 10.27
N GLU A 132 0.87 27.89 10.04
CA GLU A 132 -0.06 28.66 9.19
C GLU A 132 0.53 28.93 7.77
N GLY A 133 1.33 27.99 7.27
CA GLY A 133 2.06 28.11 6.01
C GLY A 133 1.28 27.57 4.80
N ASP A 134 1.87 27.73 3.61
CA ASP A 134 1.37 27.09 2.39
C ASP A 134 1.61 25.57 2.45
N GLU A 135 0.53 24.81 2.59
CA GLU A 135 0.52 23.35 2.67
C GLU A 135 0.61 22.67 1.29
N LEU A 136 0.43 23.43 0.19
CA LEU A 136 0.30 22.85 -1.14
C LEU A 136 1.57 22.07 -1.55
N LYS A 137 2.74 22.68 -1.42
CA LYS A 137 4.02 22.04 -1.79
C LYS A 137 4.36 20.83 -0.91
N PRO A 138 4.26 20.92 0.44
CA PRO A 138 4.42 19.73 1.28
C PRO A 138 3.44 18.61 0.93
N ARG A 139 2.16 18.92 0.69
CA ARG A 139 1.15 17.93 0.28
C ARG A 139 1.52 17.27 -1.05
N GLU A 140 1.89 18.05 -2.07
CA GLU A 140 2.37 17.53 -3.35
C GLU A 140 3.58 16.60 -3.19
N HIS A 141 4.48 16.94 -2.26
CA HIS A 141 5.63 16.09 -1.96
C HIS A 141 5.22 14.75 -1.32
N VAL A 142 4.26 14.75 -0.39
CA VAL A 142 3.69 13.50 0.16
C VAL A 142 3.11 12.64 -0.96
N ILE A 143 2.33 13.22 -1.88
CA ILE A 143 1.72 12.51 -3.02
C ILE A 143 2.80 11.86 -3.90
N GLN A 144 3.89 12.58 -4.20
CA GLN A 144 5.01 12.05 -4.97
C GLN A 144 5.69 10.86 -4.27
N CYS A 145 5.89 10.95 -2.95
CA CYS A 145 6.45 9.86 -2.16
C CYS A 145 5.52 8.64 -2.13
N MET A 146 4.20 8.85 -1.97
CA MET A 146 3.19 7.78 -2.03
C MET A 146 3.21 7.07 -3.38
N SER A 147 3.34 7.81 -4.47
CA SER A 147 3.42 7.25 -5.82
C SER A 147 4.64 6.33 -5.99
N ARG A 148 5.79 6.70 -5.41
CA ARG A 148 7.00 5.87 -5.38
C ARG A 148 6.80 4.59 -4.57
N VAL A 149 6.21 4.69 -3.38
CA VAL A 149 5.86 3.52 -2.54
C VAL A 149 4.94 2.57 -3.30
N LEU A 150 3.89 3.08 -3.94
CA LEU A 150 2.96 2.29 -4.75
C LEU A 150 3.67 1.57 -5.91
N ALA A 151 4.56 2.25 -6.62
CA ALA A 151 5.36 1.63 -7.69
C ALA A 151 6.25 0.50 -7.14
N SER A 152 6.87 0.68 -5.97
CA SER A 152 7.70 -0.34 -5.33
C SER A 152 6.90 -1.57 -4.90
N LEU A 153 5.74 -1.38 -4.24
CA LEU A 153 4.85 -2.47 -3.84
C LEU A 153 4.36 -3.27 -5.08
N SER A 154 4.05 -2.56 -6.17
CA SER A 154 3.68 -3.19 -7.44
C SER A 154 4.82 -4.05 -8.00
N GLY A 155 6.04 -3.51 -8.03
CA GLY A 155 7.24 -4.25 -8.48
C GLY A 155 7.52 -5.50 -7.65
N ILE A 156 7.36 -5.41 -6.32
CA ILE A 156 7.52 -6.56 -5.41
C ILE A 156 6.48 -7.63 -5.73
N SER A 157 5.22 -7.22 -5.88
CA SER A 157 4.12 -8.13 -6.21
C SER A 157 4.37 -8.85 -7.53
N GLU A 158 4.79 -8.13 -8.57
CA GLU A 158 5.13 -8.71 -9.88
C GLU A 158 6.28 -9.71 -9.78
N THR A 159 7.35 -9.34 -9.06
CA THR A 159 8.55 -10.17 -8.88
C THR A 159 8.25 -11.47 -8.15
N LEU A 160 7.33 -11.44 -7.19
CA LEU A 160 6.89 -12.61 -6.43
C LEU A 160 5.72 -13.37 -7.06
N GLY A 161 5.13 -12.84 -8.15
CA GLY A 161 3.95 -13.44 -8.78
C GLY A 161 2.68 -13.35 -7.93
N ILE A 162 2.59 -12.34 -7.06
CA ILE A 162 1.43 -12.08 -6.20
C ILE A 162 0.41 -11.23 -6.98
N ASP A 163 -0.87 -11.58 -6.90
CA ASP A 163 -1.94 -10.71 -7.39
C ASP A 163 -2.25 -9.66 -6.32
N LEU A 164 -1.68 -8.46 -6.47
CA LEU A 164 -1.81 -7.38 -5.51
C LEU A 164 -3.27 -6.99 -5.25
N GLY A 165 -4.14 -7.08 -6.27
CA GLY A 165 -5.56 -6.79 -6.09
C GLY A 165 -6.24 -7.81 -5.18
N GLN A 166 -6.00 -9.10 -5.43
CA GLN A 166 -6.56 -10.16 -4.59
C GLN A 166 -5.99 -10.10 -3.17
N ALA A 167 -4.71 -9.77 -3.02
CA ALA A 167 -4.08 -9.56 -1.72
C ALA A 167 -4.78 -8.46 -0.90
N VAL A 168 -5.04 -7.30 -1.52
CA VAL A 168 -5.80 -6.20 -0.88
C VAL A 168 -7.21 -6.66 -0.48
N ALA A 169 -7.96 -7.29 -1.38
CA ALA A 169 -9.31 -7.75 -1.06
C ALA A 169 -9.35 -8.82 0.05
N ALA A 170 -8.45 -9.79 0.01
CA ALA A 170 -8.35 -10.82 1.04
C ALA A 170 -8.04 -10.19 2.40
N LYS A 171 -7.04 -9.30 2.47
CA LYS A 171 -6.64 -8.66 3.72
C LYS A 171 -7.73 -7.73 4.26
N PHE A 172 -8.32 -6.90 3.40
CA PHE A 172 -9.44 -6.01 3.76
C PHE A 172 -10.60 -6.80 4.39
N ASN A 173 -11.00 -7.90 3.76
CA ASN A 173 -12.12 -8.71 4.22
C ASN A 173 -11.78 -9.50 5.49
N LYS A 174 -10.56 -10.05 5.59
CA LYS A 174 -10.06 -10.71 6.81
C LYS A 174 -10.09 -9.77 8.01
N THR A 175 -9.64 -8.53 7.84
CA THR A 175 -9.70 -7.50 8.90
C THR A 175 -11.14 -7.14 9.23
N SER A 176 -12.00 -6.99 8.22
CA SER A 176 -13.42 -6.68 8.43
C SER A 176 -14.14 -7.78 9.23
N GLU A 177 -13.86 -9.05 8.93
CA GLU A 177 -14.38 -10.20 9.68
C GLU A 177 -13.85 -10.22 11.12
N ARG A 178 -12.54 -10.00 11.32
CA ARG A 178 -11.90 -10.00 12.64
C ARG A 178 -12.56 -9.03 13.62
N TYR A 179 -13.00 -7.87 13.15
CA TYR A 179 -13.64 -6.84 13.97
C TYR A 179 -15.17 -6.83 13.86
N GLY A 180 -15.78 -7.77 13.16
CA GLY A 180 -17.24 -7.86 13.03
C GLY A 180 -17.88 -6.74 12.18
N MET A 181 -17.10 -6.10 11.31
CA MET A 181 -17.56 -5.08 10.37
C MET A 181 -18.37 -5.71 9.23
N ALA A 182 -19.32 -4.97 8.68
CA ALA A 182 -20.19 -5.37 7.57
C ALA A 182 -19.56 -5.06 6.20
N THR A 183 -18.80 -3.97 6.08
CA THR A 183 -18.19 -3.57 4.80
C THR A 183 -17.21 -4.62 4.27
N ARG A 184 -17.29 -4.91 2.96
CA ARG A 184 -16.40 -5.84 2.25
C ARG A 184 -15.88 -5.17 0.98
N PHE A 185 -14.74 -5.64 0.50
CA PHE A 185 -14.12 -5.19 -0.74
C PHE A 185 -13.99 -6.35 -1.72
N GLU A 186 -14.42 -6.13 -2.96
CA GLU A 186 -14.26 -7.07 -4.07
C GLU A 186 -13.42 -6.41 -5.17
N THR A 187 -12.49 -7.16 -5.76
CA THR A 187 -11.75 -6.66 -6.92
C THR A 187 -12.58 -6.73 -8.19
N ALA A 188 -12.35 -5.79 -9.11
CA ALA A 188 -12.86 -5.92 -10.46
C ALA A 188 -12.36 -7.22 -11.10
N ARG A 189 -13.28 -8.10 -11.52
CA ARG A 189 -12.94 -9.35 -12.21
C ARG A 189 -12.13 -9.02 -13.47
N ARG A 190 -10.94 -9.63 -13.61
CA ARG A 190 -10.25 -9.66 -14.90
C ARG A 190 -11.18 -10.38 -15.90
N PRO A 191 -11.54 -9.78 -17.05
CA PRO A 191 -12.29 -10.53 -18.06
C PRO A 191 -11.47 -11.77 -18.46
N PRO A 192 -12.11 -12.93 -18.69
CA PRO A 192 -11.39 -14.14 -19.07
C PRO A 192 -10.60 -13.87 -20.35
N SER A 193 -9.31 -14.23 -20.33
CA SER A 193 -8.41 -14.12 -21.47
C SER A 193 -8.91 -15.03 -22.60
N GLY A 194 -9.73 -14.49 -23.49
CA GLY A 194 -10.32 -15.28 -24.57
C GLY A 194 -11.41 -14.61 -25.42
N ALA A 195 -11.85 -13.39 -25.09
CA ALA A 195 -12.84 -12.68 -25.90
C ALA A 195 -12.22 -11.65 -26.85
N LEU A 196 -11.20 -12.05 -27.63
CA LEU A 196 -11.01 -11.48 -28.96
C LEU A 196 -11.71 -12.43 -29.93
N ARG A 197 -13.01 -12.25 -30.10
CA ARG A 197 -13.69 -12.74 -31.30
C ARG A 197 -13.25 -11.83 -32.43
N ASN A 198 -12.46 -12.38 -33.34
CA ASN A 198 -12.40 -11.88 -34.69
C ASN A 198 -13.77 -12.14 -35.32
N ASP A 199 -14.56 -11.09 -35.51
CA ASP A 199 -15.61 -11.03 -36.52
C ASP A 199 -15.46 -9.68 -37.25
#